data_AF-A0A831PDZ7-F1
#
_entry.id   AF-A0A831PDZ7-F1
#
_cell.length_a   1.000
_cell.length_b   1.000
_cell.length_c   1.000
_cell.angle_alpha   90.00
_cell.angle_beta   90.00
_cell.angle_gamma   90.00
#
_symmetry.space_group_name_H-M   'P 1'
#
loop_
_entity.id
_entity.type
_entity.pdbx_description
1 polymer ?
#
loop_
_entity_poly.entity_id
_entity_poly.type
_entity_poly.pdbx_seq_one_letter_code
_entity_poly.pdbx_strand_id
1 'polypeptide(L)'
;MVALLIFVALFLGALVALVVVTYLFAPRRPSEVKERRFESGGPPYGPVQRRLLMQYFGYIYLVTVVEATVGLALVAVLTAQPSAPMLYLAIALLLAAVLIVVLRYFKVLNDIKRWS
;
A
#
# COMPACT_ATOMS: atom_id res chain seq x y z
N MET A 1 4.07 -12.72 -23.71
CA MET A 1 4.80 -13.20 -22.51
C MET A 1 6.28 -12.78 -22.53
N VAL A 2 7.05 -13.09 -23.58
CA VAL A 2 8.46 -12.67 -23.69
C VAL A 2 8.65 -11.14 -23.57
N ALA A 3 7.86 -10.34 -24.28
CA ALA A 3 7.92 -8.88 -24.20
C ALA A 3 7.65 -8.32 -22.78
N LEU A 4 6.71 -8.92 -22.05
CA LEU A 4 6.42 -8.54 -20.66
C LEU A 4 7.60 -8.86 -19.74
N LEU A 5 8.21 -10.03 -19.89
CA LEU A 5 9.38 -10.42 -19.10
C LEU A 5 10.57 -9.49 -19.38
N ILE A 6 10.81 -9.15 -20.65
CA ILE A 6 11.84 -8.19 -21.05
C ILE A 6 11.56 -6.83 -20.40
N PHE A 7 10.32 -6.34 -20.47
CA PHE A 7 9.95 -5.07 -19.85
C PHE A 7 10.20 -5.08 -18.34
N VAL A 8 9.74 -6.12 -17.62
CA VAL A 8 9.94 -6.25 -16.17
C VAL A 8 11.43 -6.30 -15.82
N ALA A 9 12.22 -7.08 -16.57
CA ALA A 9 13.67 -7.19 -16.34
C ALA A 9 14.39 -5.85 -16.56
N LEU A 10 14.07 -5.14 -17.65
CA LEU A 10 14.64 -3.82 -17.93
C LEU A 10 14.21 -2.78 -16.89
N PHE A 11 12.96 -2.81 -16.47
CA PHE A 11 12.44 -1.89 -15.45
C PHE A 11 13.12 -2.09 -14.10
N LEU A 12 13.22 -3.33 -13.62
CA LEU A 12 13.93 -3.65 -12.39
C LEU A 12 15.42 -3.32 -12.52
N GLY A 13 16.03 -3.64 -13.66
CA GLY A 13 17.42 -3.27 -13.97
C GLY A 13 17.65 -1.76 -13.90
N ALA A 14 16.73 -0.96 -14.44
CA ALA A 14 16.79 0.50 -14.38
C ALA A 14 16.67 1.03 -12.95
N LEU A 15 15.78 0.47 -12.12
CA LEU A 15 15.65 0.84 -10.69
C LEU A 15 16.93 0.54 -9.91
N VAL A 16 17.53 -0.63 -10.14
CA VAL A 16 18.82 -1.01 -9.53
C VAL A 16 19.92 -0.07 -10.02
N ALA A 17 20.01 0.18 -11.32
CA ALA A 17 20.99 1.08 -11.90
C ALA A 17 20.89 2.49 -11.31
N LEU A 18 19.67 3.02 -11.10
CA LEU A 18 19.45 4.32 -10.47
C LEU A 18 20.11 4.41 -9.09
N VAL A 19 19.91 3.39 -8.24
CA VAL A 19 20.51 3.34 -6.89
C VAL A 19 22.02 3.12 -6.95
N VAL A 20 22.49 2.22 -7.80
CA VAL A 20 23.92 1.88 -7.88
C VAL A 20 24.74 3.03 -8.45
N VAL A 21 24.28 3.64 -9.54
CA VAL A 21 24.95 4.79 -10.17
C VAL A 21 25.02 5.94 -9.16
N THR A 22 23.91 6.30 -8.53
CA THR A 22 23.92 7.37 -7.50
C THR A 22 24.84 7.04 -6.34
N TYR A 23 24.84 5.81 -5.83
CA TYR A 23 25.72 5.37 -4.74
C TYR A 23 27.22 5.39 -5.10
N LEU A 24 27.57 5.06 -6.34
CA LEU A 24 28.96 5.02 -6.82
C LEU A 24 29.51 6.41 -7.12
N PHE A 25 28.70 7.30 -7.71
CA PHE A 25 29.15 8.63 -8.12
C PHE A 25 28.87 9.75 -7.10
N ALA A 26 28.08 9.50 -6.05
CA ALA A 26 27.82 10.50 -5.02
C ALA A 26 29.05 10.82 -4.15
N PRO A 27 29.31 12.10 -3.81
CA PRO A 27 30.37 12.48 -2.88
C PRO A 27 30.16 11.91 -1.47
N ARG A 28 31.06 11.05 -1.00
CA ARG A 28 31.02 10.44 0.34
C ARG A 28 31.75 11.30 1.37
N ARG A 29 31.10 12.38 1.82
CA ARG A 29 31.63 13.29 2.87
C ARG A 29 30.77 13.26 4.14
N PRO A 30 30.81 12.14 4.92
CA PRO A 30 30.10 12.08 6.20
C PRO A 30 30.67 13.10 7.18
N SER A 31 29.81 13.61 8.06
CA SER A 31 30.21 14.44 9.20
C SER A 31 29.22 14.21 10.33
N GLU A 32 29.65 14.44 11.56
CA GLU A 32 28.80 14.27 12.75
C GLU A 32 27.46 15.02 12.60
N VAL A 33 27.49 16.24 12.05
CA VAL A 33 26.29 17.04 11.79
C VAL A 33 25.38 16.40 10.74
N LYS A 34 25.92 15.79 9.68
CA LYS A 34 25.14 15.12 8.62
C LYS A 34 24.55 13.77 9.05
N GLU A 35 25.14 13.16 10.06
CA GLU A 35 24.70 11.86 10.60
C GLU A 35 23.68 11.99 11.74
N ARG A 36 23.53 13.20 12.31
CA ARG A 36 22.47 13.48 13.29
C ARG A 36 21.09 13.30 12.64
N ARG A 37 20.25 12.47 13.27
CA ARG A 37 18.88 12.17 12.80
C ARG A 37 17.91 13.35 12.91
N PHE A 38 18.20 14.31 13.78
CA PHE A 38 17.33 15.44 14.07
C PHE A 38 18.09 16.75 13.88
N GLU A 39 17.42 17.74 13.29
CA GLU A 39 17.95 19.06 12.94
C GLU A 39 18.56 19.81 14.15
N SER A 40 18.12 19.49 15.36
CA SER A 40 18.58 20.11 16.62
C SER A 40 19.50 19.23 17.46
N GLY A 41 19.94 18.06 16.97
CA GLY A 41 20.90 17.18 17.66
C GLY A 41 20.38 16.53 18.96
N GLY A 42 19.13 16.78 19.35
CA GLY A 42 18.48 16.04 20.42
C GLY A 42 18.15 14.63 19.93
N PRO A 43 18.73 13.56 20.49
CA PRO A 43 18.13 12.23 20.31
C PRO A 43 16.67 12.30 20.77
N PRO A 44 15.78 11.47 20.21
CA PRO A 44 14.39 11.45 20.64
C PRO A 44 14.38 10.94 22.08
N TYR A 45 14.21 11.85 23.04
CA TYR A 45 14.17 11.52 24.45
C TYR A 45 12.80 10.98 24.82
N GLY A 46 12.77 9.83 25.49
CA GLY A 46 11.56 9.20 26.00
C GLY A 46 11.44 7.71 25.66
N PRO A 47 10.53 6.98 26.32
CA PRO A 47 10.26 5.59 26.00
C PRO A 47 9.82 5.44 24.53
N VAL A 48 10.36 4.45 23.81
CA VAL A 48 10.08 4.12 22.39
C VAL A 48 8.69 3.51 22.21
N GLN A 49 7.67 4.06 22.86
CA GLN A 49 6.35 3.43 22.91
C GLN A 49 5.24 4.45 22.70
N ARG A 50 5.25 5.11 21.54
CA ARG A 50 3.95 5.40 20.94
C ARG A 50 3.42 4.07 20.43
N ARG A 51 2.52 3.44 21.20
CA ARG A 51 1.75 2.31 20.70
C ARG A 51 1.12 2.76 19.39
N LEU A 52 1.40 2.05 18.29
CA LEU A 52 0.73 2.30 17.02
C LEU A 52 -0.78 2.31 17.28
N LEU A 53 -1.46 3.33 16.76
CA LEU A 53 -2.92 3.40 16.86
C LEU A 53 -3.49 2.09 16.32
N MET A 54 -4.35 1.43 17.10
CA MET A 54 -4.95 0.15 16.72
C MET A 54 -5.71 0.24 15.38
N GLN A 55 -6.08 1.46 14.97
CA GLN A 55 -6.65 1.79 13.66
C GLN A 55 -5.80 1.30 12.49
N TYR A 56 -4.47 1.31 12.59
CA TYR A 56 -3.60 0.83 11.51
C TYR A 56 -3.79 -0.66 11.22
N PHE A 57 -4.01 -1.48 12.25
CA PHE A 57 -4.37 -2.89 12.05
C PHE A 57 -5.72 -3.00 11.35
N GLY A 58 -6.69 -2.18 11.74
CA GLY A 58 -7.99 -2.12 11.07
C GLY A 58 -7.89 -1.78 9.59
N TYR A 59 -7.09 -0.78 9.22
CA TYR A 59 -6.88 -0.43 7.81
C TYR A 59 -6.23 -1.57 7.02
N ILE A 60 -5.24 -2.26 7.59
CA ILE A 60 -4.62 -3.42 6.94
C ILE A 60 -5.67 -4.50 6.70
N TYR A 61 -6.46 -4.87 7.72
CA TYR A 61 -7.51 -5.87 7.56
C TYR A 61 -8.56 -5.47 6.51
N LEU A 62 -9.00 -4.21 6.50
CA LEU A 62 -9.95 -3.73 5.52
C LEU A 62 -9.40 -3.90 4.10
N VAL A 63 -8.18 -3.43 3.86
CA VAL A 63 -7.55 -3.50 2.54
C VAL A 63 -7.38 -4.96 2.11
N THR A 64 -6.83 -5.82 2.99
CA THR A 64 -6.59 -7.23 2.65
C THR A 64 -7.89 -7.97 2.32
N VAL A 65 -8.96 -7.76 3.09
CA VAL A 65 -10.25 -8.43 2.85
C VAL A 65 -10.90 -7.90 1.57
N VAL A 66 -10.89 -6.58 1.34
CA VAL A 66 -11.45 -5.99 0.13
C VAL A 66 -10.68 -6.45 -1.10
N GLU A 67 -9.36 -6.42 -1.07
CA GLU A 67 -8.50 -6.84 -2.17
C GLU A 67 -8.73 -8.31 -2.52
N ALA A 68 -8.72 -9.21 -1.52
CA ALA A 68 -8.98 -10.63 -1.74
C ALA A 68 -10.39 -10.88 -2.30
N THR A 69 -11.41 -10.22 -1.75
CA THR A 69 -12.80 -10.39 -2.18
C THR A 69 -13.00 -9.88 -3.61
N VAL A 70 -12.47 -8.70 -3.93
CA VAL A 70 -12.54 -8.12 -5.27
C VAL A 70 -11.77 -8.97 -6.26
N GLY A 71 -10.57 -9.44 -5.91
CA GLY A 71 -9.77 -10.33 -6.75
C GLY A 71 -10.51 -11.62 -7.09
N LEU A 72 -11.09 -12.29 -6.09
CA LEU A 72 -11.88 -13.51 -6.29
C LEU A 72 -13.14 -13.25 -7.13
N ALA A 73 -13.86 -12.16 -6.86
CA ALA A 73 -15.04 -11.78 -7.61
C ALA A 73 -14.71 -11.48 -9.09
N LEU A 74 -13.61 -10.77 -9.36
CA LEU A 74 -13.14 -10.50 -10.71
C LEU A 74 -12.79 -11.79 -11.45
N VAL A 75 -12.05 -12.71 -10.81
CA VAL A 75 -11.74 -14.01 -11.40
C VAL A 75 -13.02 -14.77 -11.74
N ALA A 76 -13.97 -14.86 -10.79
CA ALA A 76 -15.24 -15.55 -11.01
C ALA A 76 -16.02 -14.96 -12.20
N VAL A 77 -16.15 -13.63 -12.27
CA VAL A 77 -16.85 -12.94 -13.36
C VAL A 77 -16.15 -13.13 -14.70
N LEU A 78 -14.82 -13.02 -14.76
CA LEU A 78 -14.07 -13.19 -16.01
C LEU A 78 -14.11 -14.64 -16.51
N THR A 79 -14.10 -15.63 -15.62
CA THR A 79 -14.21 -17.06 -16.00
C THR A 79 -15.60 -17.44 -16.50
N ALA A 80 -16.65 -16.76 -16.02
CA ALA A 80 -18.03 -17.02 -16.46
C ALA A 80 -18.36 -16.50 -17.86
N GLN A 81 -17.45 -15.74 -18.49
CA GLN A 81 -17.62 -15.12 -19.81
C GLN A 81 -19.00 -14.47 -20.04
N PRO A 82 -19.46 -13.59 -19.13
CA PRO A 82 -20.77 -12.95 -19.27
C PRO A 82 -20.80 -11.99 -20.47
N SER A 83 -22.01 -11.68 -20.93
CA SER A 83 -22.20 -10.60 -21.90
C SER A 83 -21.71 -9.26 -21.32
N ALA A 84 -21.25 -8.35 -22.19
CA ALA A 84 -20.78 -7.03 -21.80
C ALA A 84 -21.72 -6.26 -20.83
N PRO A 85 -23.05 -6.16 -21.05
CA PRO A 85 -23.93 -5.47 -20.11
C PRO A 85 -23.98 -6.15 -18.73
N MET A 86 -23.93 -7.48 -18.68
CA MET A 86 -23.94 -8.23 -17.43
C MET A 86 -22.60 -8.08 -16.67
N LEU A 87 -21.48 -8.00 -17.40
CA LEU A 87 -20.17 -7.67 -16.83
C LEU A 87 -20.17 -6.29 -16.16
N TYR A 88 -20.67 -5.26 -16.85
CA TYR A 88 -20.71 -3.90 -16.31
C TYR A 88 -21.60 -3.81 -15.06
N LEU A 89 -22.75 -4.48 -15.09
CA LEU A 89 -23.64 -4.56 -13.94
C LEU A 89 -22.96 -5.27 -12.75
N ALA A 90 -22.29 -6.40 -12.99
CA ALA A 90 -21.59 -7.13 -11.95
C ALA A 90 -20.46 -6.30 -11.30
N ILE A 91 -19.68 -5.59 -12.11
CA ILE A 91 -18.62 -4.68 -11.61
C ILE A 91 -19.24 -3.54 -10.80
N ALA A 92 -20.31 -2.91 -11.29
CA ALA A 92 -20.99 -1.82 -10.58
C ALA A 92 -21.53 -2.27 -9.21
N LEU A 93 -22.15 -3.45 -9.15
CA LEU A 93 -22.65 -4.02 -7.90
C LEU A 93 -21.52 -4.38 -6.92
N LEU A 94 -20.41 -4.95 -7.42
CA LEU A 94 -19.23 -5.24 -6.61
C LEU A 94 -18.66 -3.96 -6.01
N LEU A 95 -18.48 -2.91 -6.81
CA LEU A 95 -17.96 -1.62 -6.33
C LEU A 95 -18.91 -0.97 -5.32
N ALA A 96 -20.23 -1.05 -5.53
CA ALA A 96 -21.22 -0.56 -4.58
C ALA A 96 -21.14 -1.33 -3.25
N ALA A 97 -21.02 -2.66 -3.28
CA ALA A 97 -20.87 -3.49 -2.08
C ALA A 97 -19.58 -3.15 -1.33
N VAL A 98 -18.45 -3.03 -2.04
CA VAL A 98 -17.16 -2.61 -1.46
C VAL A 98 -17.29 -1.24 -0.80
N LEU A 99 -17.91 -0.27 -1.48
CA LEU A 99 -18.10 1.07 -0.94
C LEU A 99 -18.92 1.03 0.37
N ILE A 100 -20.00 0.25 0.43
CA ILE A 100 -20.82 0.09 1.63
C ILE A 100 -19.98 -0.50 2.79
N VAL A 101 -19.22 -1.56 2.52
CA VAL A 101 -18.35 -2.19 3.53
C VAL A 101 -17.31 -1.21 4.04
N VAL A 102 -16.63 -0.50 3.13
CA VAL A 102 -15.62 0.49 3.45
C VAL A 102 -16.21 1.60 4.33
N LEU A 103 -17.32 2.23 3.91
CA LEU A 103 -17.98 3.30 4.68
C LEU A 103 -18.38 2.83 6.08
N ARG A 104 -18.93 1.63 6.19
CA ARG A 104 -19.31 1.05 7.48
C ARG A 104 -18.10 0.78 8.36
N TYR A 105 -17.03 0.22 7.80
CA TYR A 105 -15.82 -0.10 8.54
C TYR A 105 -15.07 1.16 8.99
N PHE A 106 -15.00 2.19 8.15
CA PHE A 106 -14.45 3.50 8.52
C PHE A 106 -15.16 4.12 9.72
N LYS A 107 -16.49 3.98 9.79
CA LYS A 107 -17.25 4.43 10.97
C LYS A 107 -16.78 3.69 12.25
N VAL A 108 -16.62 2.37 12.18
CA VAL A 108 -16.09 1.56 13.31
C VAL A 108 -14.69 2.01 13.72
N LEU A 109 -13.79 2.26 12.76
CA LEU A 109 -12.44 2.74 13.06
C LEU A 109 -12.42 4.13 13.71
N ASN A 110 -13.34 5.01 13.30
CA ASN A 110 -13.49 6.33 13.91
C ASN A 110 -14.01 6.24 15.35
N ASP A 111 -14.87 5.27 15.66
CA ASP A 111 -15.35 5.01 17.02
C ASP A 111 -14.23 4.48 17.92
N ILE A 112 -13.34 3.63 17.40
CA ILE A 112 -12.15 3.14 18.14
C ILE A 112 -11.24 4.29 18.57
N LYS A 113 -11.14 5.37 17.78
CA LYS A 113 -10.36 6.57 18.13
C LYS A 113 -10.82 7.21 19.44
N ARG A 114 -12.11 7.08 19.78
CA ARG A 114 -12.67 7.68 20.99
C ARG A 114 -12.28 6.93 22.26
N TRP A 115 -11.80 5.68 22.12
CA TRP A 115 -11.58 4.74 23.23
C TRP A 115 -10.08 4.47 23.46
N SER A 116 -9.19 4.97 22.59
CA SER A 116 -7.73 4.94 22.71
C SER A 116 -7.17 6.28 23.13
#